data_AF-A0A0S8G465-F1
#
_entry.id   AF-A0A0S8G465-F1
#
_cell.length_a   1.000
_cell.length_b   1.000
_cell.length_c   1.000
_cell.angle_alpha   90.00
_cell.angle_beta   90.00
_cell.angle_gamma   90.00
#
_symmetry.space_group_name_H-M   'P 1'
#
loop_
_entity.id
_entity.type
_entity.pdbx_description
1 polymer ?
#
loop_
_entity_poly.entity_id
_entity_poly.type
_entity_poly.pdbx_seq_one_letter_code
_entity_poly.pdbx_strand_id
1 'polypeptide(L)'
;MNKVKRKIITIDEELCNGCGECIPACPEQALQLVDTPNGQKARLVKEFYCDGLGACLGNCPTGALAIVEEEVEPYDNDATVRRIKKVAPEMLDTHVKHMQTHAAEMHAQHVHAKPKGECECPSAKVIEWKEDEPHAVATRAKSQLRHWPVQIHLVPPTAPYLKNANIVIIADCVPFAYPNMHQDFVKGNVVLVGCPKLDDAEYYVDKIAQMIRTAEPKSIKVIHMEVPCCFGMVNIVEQAMQKAGKDIPLEKVMVGIKGEIKQQQD
;
A
#
# COMPACT_ATOMS: atom_id res chain seq x y z
N MET A 1 24.06 8.46 20.39
CA MET A 1 22.69 7.99 20.14
C MET A 1 22.73 6.61 19.50
N ASN A 2 21.72 5.78 19.76
CA ASN A 2 21.57 4.50 19.09
C ASN A 2 21.23 4.75 17.61
N LYS A 3 22.09 4.35 16.69
CA LYS A 3 21.85 4.50 15.24
C LYS A 3 21.34 3.18 14.68
N VAL A 4 20.40 3.26 13.73
CA VAL A 4 19.84 2.10 13.05
C VAL A 4 19.87 2.33 11.54
N LYS A 5 20.09 1.26 10.78
CA LYS A 5 20.01 1.32 9.32
C LYS A 5 18.54 1.38 8.91
N ARG A 6 18.10 2.49 8.30
CA ARG A 6 16.72 2.67 7.84
C ARG A 6 16.61 3.64 6.68
N LYS A 7 15.45 3.63 6.02
CA LYS A 7 15.11 4.60 4.97
C LYS A 7 14.92 6.00 5.57
N ILE A 8 15.52 7.00 4.93
CA ILE A 8 15.44 8.41 5.31
C ILE A 8 15.46 9.30 4.06
N ILE A 9 14.94 10.52 4.20
CA ILE A 9 14.94 11.52 3.14
C ILE A 9 16.25 12.29 3.11
N THR A 10 16.90 12.30 1.95
CA THR A 10 18.03 13.19 1.63
C THR A 10 17.61 14.30 0.67
N ILE A 11 18.28 15.45 0.78
CA ILE A 11 18.05 16.62 -0.08
C ILE A 11 19.32 16.95 -0.83
N ASP A 12 19.26 16.89 -2.16
CA ASP A 12 20.29 17.40 -3.05
C ASP A 12 20.26 18.95 -3.05
N GLU A 13 21.34 19.56 -2.57
CA GLU A 13 21.46 21.01 -2.48
C GLU A 13 21.53 21.72 -3.82
N GLU A 14 22.10 21.06 -4.83
CA GLU A 14 22.30 21.63 -6.16
C GLU A 14 20.96 21.70 -6.89
N LEU A 15 20.10 20.70 -6.70
CA LEU A 15 18.76 20.65 -7.28
C LEU A 15 17.72 21.44 -6.47
N CYS A 16 17.91 21.60 -5.16
CA CYS A 16 16.93 22.29 -4.31
C CYS A 16 16.94 23.80 -4.59
N ASN A 17 15.83 24.35 -5.09
CA ASN A 17 15.69 25.78 -5.35
C ASN A 17 15.11 26.59 -4.17
N GLY A 18 14.83 25.92 -3.04
CA GLY A 18 14.29 26.58 -1.84
C GLY A 18 12.79 26.91 -1.89
N CYS A 19 12.00 26.38 -2.83
CA CYS A 19 10.58 26.74 -2.97
C CYS A 19 9.70 26.37 -1.75
N GLY A 20 10.12 25.37 -0.96
CA GLY A 20 9.42 24.97 0.27
C GLY A 20 8.17 24.10 0.08
N GLU A 21 7.82 23.72 -1.15
CA GLU A 21 6.61 22.90 -1.44
C GLU A 21 6.59 21.53 -0.75
N CYS A 22 7.78 21.00 -0.43
CA CYS A 22 7.96 19.76 0.33
C CYS A 22 7.54 19.86 1.81
N ILE A 23 7.47 21.07 2.38
CA ILE A 23 7.18 21.29 3.80
C ILE A 23 5.71 20.99 4.13
N PRO A 24 4.70 21.63 3.50
CA PRO A 24 3.30 21.33 3.79
C PRO A 24 2.90 19.90 3.36
N ALA A 25 3.68 19.28 2.46
CA ALA A 25 3.48 17.91 2.02
C ALA A 25 4.00 16.85 3.01
N CYS A 26 4.74 17.24 4.06
CA CYS A 26 5.32 16.34 5.04
C CYS A 26 4.43 16.26 6.30
N PRO A 27 3.64 15.18 6.51
CA PRO A 27 2.77 15.07 7.68
C PRO A 27 3.51 15.17 9.01
N GLU A 28 4.75 14.69 9.02
CA GLU A 28 5.64 14.69 10.18
C GLU A 28 6.23 16.07 10.49
N GLN A 29 6.03 17.07 9.62
CA GLN A 29 6.59 18.42 9.75
C GLN A 29 8.12 18.39 10.00
N ALA A 30 8.78 17.44 9.34
CA ALA A 30 10.20 17.12 9.53
C ALA A 30 11.14 18.00 8.71
N LEU A 31 10.61 18.75 7.73
CA LEU A 31 11.36 19.64 6.84
C LEU A 31 11.22 21.10 7.26
N GLN A 32 12.27 21.88 7.02
CA GLN A 32 12.26 23.34 7.16
C GLN A 32 13.17 23.96 6.11
N LEU A 33 12.93 25.23 5.78
CA LEU A 33 13.88 26.03 5.02
C LEU A 33 14.95 26.58 5.96
N VAL A 34 16.20 26.49 5.52
CA VAL A 34 17.35 27.10 6.19
C VAL A 34 18.15 27.91 5.18
N ASP A 35 18.75 29.00 5.64
CA ASP A 35 19.67 29.78 4.81
C ASP A 35 21.01 29.05 4.72
N THR A 36 21.47 28.79 3.49
CA THR A 36 22.80 28.24 3.21
C THR A 36 23.59 29.23 2.34
N PRO A 37 24.91 29.05 2.18
CA PRO A 37 25.70 29.86 1.25
C PRO A 37 25.18 29.82 -0.20
N ASN A 38 24.43 28.77 -0.58
CA ASN A 38 23.87 28.56 -1.91
C ASN A 38 22.39 29.00 -2.01
N GLY A 39 21.94 29.86 -1.08
CA GLY A 39 20.56 30.33 -0.98
C GLY A 39 19.74 29.52 0.03
N GLN A 40 18.44 29.77 0.04
CA GLN A 40 17.53 29.06 0.95
C GLN A 40 17.33 27.62 0.47
N LYS A 41 17.47 26.63 1.37
CA LYS A 41 17.38 25.20 1.04
C LYS A 41 16.51 24.46 2.04
N ALA A 42 15.86 23.39 1.59
CA ALA A 42 15.15 22.48 2.48
C ALA A 42 16.12 21.56 3.24
N ARG A 43 15.87 21.36 4.53
CA ARG A 43 16.61 20.43 5.40
C ARG A 43 15.68 19.69 6.33
N LEU A 44 16.09 18.48 6.71
CA LEU A 44 15.51 17.81 7.87
C LEU A 44 15.87 18.59 9.13
N VAL A 45 14.87 18.81 9.98
CA VAL A 45 15.05 19.44 11.29
C VAL A 45 15.94 18.54 12.16
N LYS A 46 15.61 17.25 12.19
CA LYS A 46 16.37 16.14 12.80
C LYS A 46 16.00 14.84 12.09
N GLU A 47 16.93 13.89 12.10
CA GLU A 47 16.75 12.56 11.49
C GLU A 47 15.56 11.81 12.10
N PHE A 48 15.40 11.86 13.42
CA PHE A 48 14.34 11.14 14.14
C PHE A 48 12.92 11.70 13.90
N TYR A 49 12.76 12.87 13.27
CA TYR A 49 11.45 13.37 12.84
C TYR A 49 11.02 12.80 11.49
N CYS A 50 11.95 12.30 10.68
CA CYS A 50 11.64 11.77 9.36
C CYS A 50 11.23 10.29 9.47
N ASP A 51 10.05 9.90 9.01
CA ASP A 51 9.62 8.50 8.99
C ASP A 51 10.27 7.69 7.86
N GLY A 52 10.74 8.36 6.79
CA GLY A 52 11.31 7.75 5.60
C GLY A 52 10.28 7.31 4.56
N LEU A 53 9.00 7.68 4.69
CA LEU A 53 7.92 7.28 3.77
C LEU A 53 7.87 8.10 2.48
N GLY A 54 8.46 9.30 2.48
CA GLY A 54 8.64 10.09 1.26
C GLY A 54 7.42 10.82 0.73
N ALA A 55 6.46 11.19 1.60
CA ALA A 55 5.31 12.03 1.22
C ALA A 55 5.71 13.34 0.49
N CYS A 56 6.89 13.87 0.79
CA CYS A 56 7.42 15.10 0.18
C CYS A 56 7.99 14.92 -1.24
N LEU A 57 8.29 13.70 -1.71
CA LEU A 57 9.00 13.48 -2.98
C LEU A 57 8.20 13.99 -4.18
N GLY A 58 6.90 13.69 -4.23
CA GLY A 58 6.01 14.10 -5.33
C GLY A 58 5.75 15.61 -5.40
N ASN A 59 6.07 16.35 -4.33
CA ASN A 59 5.89 17.80 -4.23
C ASN A 59 7.18 18.57 -4.50
N CYS A 60 8.28 17.90 -4.86
CA CYS A 60 9.51 18.58 -5.22
C CYS A 60 9.54 18.86 -6.72
N PRO A 61 9.34 20.11 -7.18
CA PRO A 61 9.32 20.41 -8.62
C PRO A 61 10.68 20.18 -9.30
N THR A 62 11.77 20.17 -8.54
CA THR A 62 13.13 19.99 -9.05
C THR A 62 13.67 18.58 -8.87
N GLY A 63 12.92 17.68 -8.21
CA GLY A 63 13.40 16.32 -7.93
C GLY A 63 14.57 16.23 -6.94
N ALA A 64 14.76 17.25 -6.09
CA ALA A 64 15.88 17.33 -5.15
C ALA A 64 15.79 16.35 -3.96
N LEU A 65 14.67 15.66 -3.77
CA LEU A 65 14.42 14.79 -2.62
C LEU A 65 14.52 13.31 -3.03
N ALA A 66 15.23 12.51 -2.25
CA ALA A 66 15.37 11.07 -2.48
C ALA A 66 15.22 10.28 -1.17
N ILE A 67 14.75 9.03 -1.27
CA ILE A 67 14.80 8.07 -0.17
C ILE A 67 16.09 7.26 -0.31
N VAL A 68 16.90 7.23 0.74
CA VAL A 68 18.13 6.43 0.82
C VAL A 68 18.13 5.60 2.08
N GLU A 69 18.97 4.56 2.11
CA GLU A 69 19.17 3.74 3.31
C GLU A 69 20.48 4.14 4.00
N GLU A 70 20.39 4.69 5.22
CA GLU A 70 21.54 5.21 5.97
C GLU A 70 21.49 4.81 7.46
N GLU A 71 22.62 4.93 8.15
CA GLU A 71 22.74 4.73 9.60
C GLU A 71 22.46 6.03 10.37
N VAL A 72 21.20 6.19 10.75
CA VAL A 72 20.63 7.42 11.33
C VAL A 72 19.89 7.12 12.63
N GLU A 73 19.47 8.16 13.34
CA GLU A 73 18.63 8.00 14.52
C GLU A 73 17.28 7.30 14.16
N PRO A 74 16.77 6.43 15.04
CA PRO A 74 15.45 5.83 14.86
C PRO A 74 14.37 6.92 14.85
N TYR A 75 13.30 6.68 14.10
CA TYR A 75 12.14 7.54 14.11
C TYR A 75 11.50 7.59 15.51
N ASP A 76 11.20 8.79 16.02
CA ASP A 76 10.56 9.02 17.31
C ASP A 76 9.20 9.69 17.12
N ASN A 77 8.16 8.84 17.02
CA ASN A 77 6.78 9.28 16.85
C ASN A 77 6.32 10.26 17.94
N ASP A 78 6.69 10.01 19.20
CA ASP A 78 6.27 10.86 20.31
C ASP A 78 6.91 12.24 20.22
N ALA A 79 8.18 12.32 19.82
CA ALA A 79 8.85 13.60 19.57
C ALA A 79 8.23 14.33 18.39
N THR A 80 7.87 13.63 17.33
CA THR A 80 7.23 14.19 16.14
C THR A 80 5.86 14.78 16.47
N VAL A 81 4.99 14.03 17.15
CA VAL A 81 3.67 14.54 17.61
C VAL A 81 3.83 15.77 18.50
N ARG A 82 4.80 15.76 19.43
CA ARG A 82 5.10 16.93 20.27
C ARG A 82 5.55 18.15 19.45
N ARG A 83 6.27 17.94 18.34
CA ARG A 83 6.68 19.01 17.42
C ARG A 83 5.47 19.53 16.64
N ILE A 84 4.69 18.66 16.01
CA ILE A 84 3.51 19.05 15.22
C ILE A 84 2.57 19.91 16.07
N LYS A 85 2.31 19.51 17.32
CA LYS A 85 1.50 20.29 18.27
C LYS A 85 2.01 21.73 18.47
N LYS A 86 3.32 21.97 18.32
CA LYS A 86 3.94 23.29 18.47
C LYS A 86 3.98 24.07 17.15
N VAL A 87 4.28 23.40 16.03
CA VAL A 87 4.57 24.07 14.74
C VAL A 87 3.39 24.11 13.78
N ALA A 88 2.42 23.21 13.94
CA ALA A 88 1.23 23.09 13.10
C ALA A 88 0.00 22.63 13.93
N PRO A 89 -0.40 23.36 14.99
CA PRO A 89 -1.50 22.96 15.87
C PRO A 89 -2.84 22.84 15.12
N GLU A 90 -3.09 23.69 14.12
CA GLU A 90 -4.31 23.68 13.30
C GLU A 90 -4.38 22.45 12.39
N MET A 91 -3.25 22.01 11.84
CA MET A 91 -3.16 20.76 11.07
C MET A 91 -3.48 19.56 11.95
N LEU A 92 -2.91 19.51 13.16
CA LEU A 92 -3.20 18.45 14.14
C LEU A 92 -4.66 18.47 14.57
N ASP A 93 -5.22 19.65 14.88
CA ASP A 93 -6.63 19.81 15.25
C ASP A 93 -7.57 19.42 14.11
N THR A 94 -7.24 19.78 12.87
CA THR A 94 -8.02 19.40 11.67
C THR A 94 -7.98 17.90 11.45
N HIS A 95 -6.80 17.27 11.59
CA HIS A 95 -6.65 15.82 11.51
C HIS A 95 -7.44 15.10 12.61
N VAL A 96 -7.37 15.60 13.86
CA VAL A 96 -8.13 15.06 14.99
C VAL A 96 -9.64 15.25 14.78
N LYS A 97 -10.09 16.43 14.32
CA LYS A 97 -11.50 16.69 14.01
C LYS A 97 -12.00 15.79 12.87
N HIS A 98 -11.23 15.63 11.80
CA HIS A 98 -11.54 14.71 10.71
C HIS A 98 -11.70 13.27 11.23
N MET A 99 -10.79 12.82 12.10
CA MET A 99 -10.90 11.51 12.76
C MET A 99 -12.12 11.42 13.71
N GLN A 100 -12.46 12.50 14.41
CA GLN A 100 -13.66 12.58 15.26
C GLN A 100 -14.96 12.59 14.44
N THR A 101 -14.99 13.22 13.27
CA THR A 101 -16.12 13.20 12.35
C THR A 101 -16.33 11.79 11.81
N HIS A 102 -15.26 11.09 11.43
CA HIS A 102 -15.34 9.68 11.09
C HIS A 102 -15.82 8.81 12.26
N ALA A 103 -15.35 9.08 13.48
CA ALA A 103 -15.85 8.39 14.67
C ALA A 103 -17.34 8.66 14.91
N ALA A 104 -17.80 9.90 14.76
CA ALA A 104 -19.20 10.30 14.92
C ALA A 104 -20.12 9.67 13.87
N GLU A 105 -19.68 9.59 12.61
CA GLU A 105 -20.38 8.88 11.53
C GLU A 105 -20.48 7.37 11.80
N MET A 106 -19.50 6.79 12.50
CA MET A 106 -19.51 5.39 12.94
C MET A 106 -20.36 5.12 14.19
N HIS A 107 -20.68 6.14 15.00
CA HIS A 107 -21.46 5.99 16.24
C HIS A 107 -22.97 5.82 16.03
N ALA A 108 -23.51 6.01 14.82
CA ALA A 108 -24.93 5.78 14.51
C ALA A 108 -25.33 4.29 14.48
N GLN A 109 -24.37 3.35 14.57
CA GLN A 109 -24.64 1.92 14.65
C GLN A 109 -23.81 1.27 15.77
N HIS A 110 -24.41 1.24 16.96
CA HIS A 110 -24.17 0.29 18.07
C HIS A 110 -22.74 0.10 18.65
N VAL A 111 -22.62 0.53 19.93
CA VAL A 111 -22.19 -0.27 21.10
C VAL A 111 -20.78 -0.08 21.70
N HIS A 112 -20.80 0.18 23.02
CA HIS A 112 -19.85 0.03 24.14
C HIS A 112 -18.36 0.43 24.00
N ALA A 113 -17.96 1.30 24.94
CA ALA A 113 -16.58 1.70 25.18
C ALA A 113 -15.67 0.50 25.49
N LYS A 114 -14.67 0.28 24.64
CA LYS A 114 -13.51 -0.61 24.89
C LYS A 114 -12.25 0.21 25.18
N PRO A 115 -11.23 -0.39 25.83
CA PRO A 115 -10.16 0.34 26.49
C PRO A 115 -9.18 0.98 25.50
N LYS A 116 -8.62 2.14 25.92
CA LYS A 116 -7.69 2.96 25.14
C LYS A 116 -6.38 2.20 24.85
N GLY A 117 -6.02 2.06 23.58
CA GLY A 117 -4.67 1.59 23.20
C GLY A 117 -4.52 1.06 21.76
N GLU A 118 -5.61 0.76 21.06
CA GLU A 118 -5.51 0.15 19.72
C GLU A 118 -5.99 1.17 18.67
N CYS A 119 -5.06 1.64 17.84
CA CYS A 119 -5.38 2.46 16.68
C CYS A 119 -6.06 1.53 15.65
N GLU A 120 -7.39 1.52 15.62
CA GLU A 120 -8.16 0.70 14.68
C GLU A 120 -7.93 1.21 13.24
N CYS A 121 -7.04 0.55 12.51
CA CYS A 121 -6.91 0.74 11.07
C CYS A 121 -8.28 0.42 10.43
N PRO A 122 -8.89 1.32 9.63
CA PRO A 122 -10.19 1.06 9.00
C PRO A 122 -10.23 -0.24 8.19
N SER A 123 -9.10 -0.63 7.59
CA SER A 123 -8.94 -1.88 6.83
C SER A 123 -8.75 -3.14 7.69
N ALA A 124 -8.67 -3.01 9.01
CA ALA A 124 -8.55 -4.11 9.96
C ALA A 124 -9.63 -4.06 11.05
N LYS A 125 -10.70 -3.28 10.84
CA LYS A 125 -11.83 -3.22 11.76
C LYS A 125 -12.44 -4.61 11.90
N VAL A 126 -12.65 -5.06 13.14
CA VAL A 126 -13.37 -6.32 13.42
C VAL A 126 -14.87 -6.07 13.20
N ILE A 127 -15.48 -6.85 12.30
CA ILE A 127 -16.91 -6.76 12.00
C ILE A 127 -17.50 -8.16 11.87
N GLU A 128 -18.71 -8.36 12.40
CA GLU A 128 -19.44 -9.62 12.39
C GLU A 128 -20.81 -9.42 11.71
N TRP A 129 -21.18 -10.34 10.82
CA TRP A 129 -22.45 -10.31 10.09
C TRP A 129 -23.46 -11.24 10.75
N LYS A 130 -24.75 -10.87 10.67
CA LYS A 130 -25.82 -11.80 11.01
C LYS A 130 -25.91 -12.85 9.90
N GLU A 131 -26.14 -14.11 10.27
CA GLU A 131 -26.40 -15.17 9.30
C GLU A 131 -27.68 -14.85 8.52
N ASP A 132 -27.60 -14.87 7.19
CA ASP A 132 -28.76 -14.82 6.32
C ASP A 132 -29.32 -16.24 6.10
N GLU A 133 -30.63 -16.34 5.80
CA GLU A 133 -31.31 -17.62 5.51
C GLU A 133 -30.62 -18.38 4.37
N PRO A 134 -30.41 -19.71 4.49
CA PRO A 134 -29.59 -20.48 3.58
C PRO A 134 -30.11 -20.42 2.14
N HIS A 135 -29.31 -19.87 1.23
CA HIS A 135 -29.54 -19.97 -0.21
C HIS A 135 -29.10 -21.36 -0.72
N ALA A 136 -30.06 -22.14 -1.22
CA ALA A 136 -29.86 -23.53 -1.65
C ALA A 136 -29.29 -23.64 -3.08
N VAL A 137 -28.17 -24.37 -3.25
CA VAL A 137 -28.01 -25.74 -3.81
C VAL A 137 -26.50 -25.97 -3.91
N ALA A 138 -25.92 -26.68 -2.94
CA ALA A 138 -24.48 -26.93 -2.87
C ALA A 138 -24.07 -28.10 -3.80
N THR A 139 -23.80 -27.81 -5.07
CA THR A 139 -22.97 -28.72 -5.88
C THR A 139 -21.50 -28.46 -5.52
N ARG A 140 -20.75 -29.50 -5.15
CA ARG A 140 -19.32 -29.36 -4.86
C ARG A 140 -18.57 -29.10 -6.17
N ALA A 141 -18.08 -27.87 -6.34
CA ALA A 141 -17.25 -27.52 -7.48
C ALA A 141 -15.91 -28.28 -7.46
N LYS A 142 -15.43 -28.70 -8.63
CA LYS A 142 -14.06 -29.22 -8.79
C LYS A 142 -13.07 -28.07 -8.89
N SER A 143 -11.94 -28.19 -8.18
CA SER A 143 -10.83 -27.23 -8.29
C SER A 143 -10.41 -27.05 -9.75
N GLN A 144 -10.23 -25.79 -10.15
CA GLN A 144 -9.69 -25.41 -11.45
C GLN A 144 -8.19 -25.07 -11.40
N LEU A 145 -7.55 -25.21 -10.23
CA LEU A 145 -6.14 -24.93 -10.06
C LEU A 145 -5.31 -26.01 -10.77
N ARG A 146 -4.33 -25.59 -11.57
CA ARG A 146 -3.47 -26.49 -12.39
C ARG A 146 -2.00 -26.44 -12.02
N HIS A 147 -1.65 -25.68 -10.98
CA HIS A 147 -0.27 -25.48 -10.57
C HIS A 147 -0.18 -25.26 -9.06
N TRP A 148 1.02 -25.45 -8.53
CA TRP A 148 1.37 -25.21 -7.12
C TRP A 148 2.88 -24.95 -7.03
N PRO A 149 3.39 -24.10 -6.11
CA PRO A 149 2.66 -23.26 -5.14
C PRO A 149 1.98 -22.05 -5.78
N VAL A 150 1.12 -21.35 -5.03
CA VAL A 150 0.42 -20.14 -5.52
C VAL A 150 0.91 -18.84 -4.87
N GLN A 151 1.57 -18.90 -3.71
CA GLN A 151 2.06 -17.72 -3.00
C GLN A 151 3.20 -17.05 -3.79
N ILE A 152 3.13 -15.73 -4.01
CA ILE A 152 4.14 -14.96 -4.76
C ILE A 152 5.52 -15.22 -4.19
N HIS A 153 5.66 -15.25 -2.86
CA HIS A 153 6.91 -15.59 -2.17
C HIS A 153 7.51 -16.95 -2.54
N LEU A 154 6.69 -17.93 -2.91
CA LEU A 154 7.14 -19.30 -3.15
C LEU A 154 7.30 -19.63 -4.63
N VAL A 155 6.57 -18.97 -5.53
CA VAL A 155 6.63 -19.25 -6.96
C VAL A 155 7.97 -18.77 -7.55
N PRO A 156 8.78 -19.64 -8.17
CA PRO A 156 9.99 -19.22 -8.85
C PRO A 156 9.67 -18.36 -10.09
N PRO A 157 10.39 -17.27 -10.36
CA PRO A 157 10.15 -16.44 -11.54
C PRO A 157 10.29 -17.16 -12.89
N THR A 158 11.01 -18.29 -12.89
CA THR A 158 11.26 -19.14 -14.06
C THR A 158 10.28 -20.33 -14.16
N ALA A 159 9.24 -20.39 -13.32
CA ALA A 159 8.32 -21.52 -13.29
C ALA A 159 7.67 -21.74 -14.68
N PRO A 160 7.72 -22.98 -15.24
CA PRO A 160 7.31 -23.22 -16.63
C PRO A 160 5.86 -22.82 -16.94
N TYR A 161 4.97 -22.95 -15.96
CA TYR A 161 3.55 -22.62 -16.13
C TYR A 161 3.29 -21.12 -16.29
N LEU A 162 4.22 -20.23 -15.90
CA LEU A 162 4.06 -18.78 -16.07
C LEU A 162 4.19 -18.36 -17.55
N LYS A 163 4.91 -19.13 -18.36
CA LYS A 163 5.29 -18.74 -19.72
C LYS A 163 4.06 -18.54 -20.62
N ASN A 164 3.92 -17.37 -21.23
CA ASN A 164 2.80 -17.01 -22.11
C ASN A 164 1.41 -17.26 -21.48
N ALA A 165 1.32 -17.15 -20.15
CA ALA A 165 0.08 -17.39 -19.41
C ALA A 165 -0.75 -16.12 -19.26
N ASN A 166 -2.04 -16.30 -18.98
CA ASN A 166 -2.85 -15.27 -18.35
C ASN A 166 -2.59 -15.37 -16.84
N ILE A 167 -2.01 -14.34 -16.24
CA ILE A 167 -1.70 -14.33 -14.81
C ILE A 167 -2.83 -13.64 -14.07
N VAL A 168 -3.28 -14.23 -12.97
CA VAL A 168 -4.19 -13.59 -12.02
C VAL A 168 -3.50 -13.48 -10.67
N ILE A 169 -3.38 -12.24 -10.17
CA ILE A 169 -2.80 -11.91 -8.87
C ILE A 169 -3.96 -11.63 -7.93
N ILE A 170 -4.08 -12.42 -6.86
CA ILE A 170 -5.23 -12.44 -5.97
C ILE A 170 -4.78 -12.05 -4.57
N ALA A 171 -5.43 -11.03 -3.99
CA ALA A 171 -5.20 -10.67 -2.60
C ALA A 171 -5.72 -11.75 -1.63
N ASP A 172 -5.00 -12.02 -0.55
CA ASP A 172 -5.28 -13.13 0.39
C ASP A 172 -6.73 -13.26 0.86
N CYS A 173 -7.41 -12.13 1.13
CA CYS A 173 -8.78 -12.14 1.65
C CYS A 173 -9.84 -12.46 0.58
N VAL A 174 -9.52 -12.29 -0.70
CA VAL A 174 -10.49 -12.39 -1.81
C VAL A 174 -11.17 -13.76 -1.86
N PRO A 175 -10.45 -14.91 -1.77
CA PRO A 175 -11.11 -16.22 -1.86
C PRO A 175 -12.06 -16.55 -0.72
N PHE A 176 -11.95 -15.84 0.40
CA PHE A 176 -12.85 -16.01 1.54
C PHE A 176 -14.09 -15.14 1.45
N ALA A 177 -13.99 -13.99 0.78
CA ALA A 177 -15.13 -13.11 0.54
C ALA A 177 -15.91 -13.50 -0.72
N TYR A 178 -15.23 -13.93 -1.79
CA TYR A 178 -15.85 -14.21 -3.08
C TYR A 178 -16.02 -15.73 -3.31
N PRO A 179 -17.24 -16.28 -3.27
CA PRO A 179 -17.42 -17.73 -3.24
C PRO A 179 -17.06 -18.45 -4.55
N ASN A 180 -17.22 -17.81 -5.71
CA ASN A 180 -17.08 -18.48 -7.02
C ASN A 180 -15.67 -18.35 -7.65
N MET A 181 -14.62 -18.17 -6.83
CA MET A 181 -13.24 -17.90 -7.28
C MET A 181 -12.74 -18.85 -8.36
N HIS A 182 -12.98 -20.16 -8.18
CA HIS A 182 -12.39 -21.15 -9.05
C HIS A 182 -12.92 -21.06 -10.48
N GLN A 183 -14.21 -20.74 -10.64
CA GLN A 183 -14.83 -20.65 -11.96
C GLN A 183 -14.51 -19.31 -12.63
N ASP A 184 -14.57 -18.22 -11.87
CA ASP A 184 -14.50 -16.88 -12.46
C ASP A 184 -13.06 -16.40 -12.66
N PHE A 185 -12.13 -16.83 -11.79
CA PHE A 185 -10.78 -16.25 -11.76
C PHE A 185 -9.65 -17.29 -11.85
N VAL A 186 -9.80 -18.49 -11.29
CA VAL A 186 -8.73 -19.51 -11.36
C VAL A 186 -8.75 -20.25 -12.70
N LYS A 187 -9.94 -20.54 -13.24
CA LYS A 187 -10.11 -21.33 -14.46
C LYS A 187 -9.35 -20.71 -15.63
N GLY A 188 -8.39 -21.48 -16.17
CA GLY A 188 -7.59 -21.06 -17.32
C GLY A 188 -6.41 -20.13 -17.00
N ASN A 189 -6.31 -19.61 -15.78
CA ASN A 189 -5.28 -18.65 -15.38
C ASN A 189 -4.19 -19.28 -14.52
N VAL A 190 -3.02 -18.64 -14.47
CA VAL A 190 -1.97 -18.91 -13.50
C VAL A 190 -2.17 -17.99 -12.31
N VAL A 191 -2.50 -18.59 -11.17
CA VAL A 191 -2.74 -17.88 -9.92
C VAL A 191 -1.45 -17.53 -9.20
N LEU A 192 -1.34 -16.27 -8.79
CA LEU A 192 -0.38 -15.78 -7.79
C LEU A 192 -1.16 -15.16 -6.63
N VAL A 193 -0.72 -15.37 -5.40
CA VAL A 193 -1.42 -14.93 -4.18
C VAL A 193 -0.48 -14.15 -3.28
N GLY A 194 -0.97 -13.09 -2.65
CA GLY A 194 -0.26 -12.36 -1.60
C GLY A 194 -1.06 -11.23 -0.99
N CYS A 195 -0.55 -10.62 0.08
CA CYS A 195 -1.18 -9.52 0.80
C CYS A 195 -0.28 -8.27 0.80
N PRO A 196 -0.67 -7.17 0.14
CA PRO A 196 0.18 -5.97 0.06
C PRO A 196 0.43 -5.28 1.41
N LYS A 197 -0.32 -5.65 2.47
CA LYS A 197 -0.15 -5.11 3.82
C LYS A 197 0.81 -5.93 4.68
N LEU A 198 0.79 -7.25 4.52
CA LEU A 198 1.54 -8.18 5.37
C LEU A 198 2.88 -8.57 4.76
N ASP A 199 2.97 -8.48 3.44
CA ASP A 199 4.14 -8.87 2.67
C ASP A 199 5.01 -7.67 2.29
N ASP A 200 6.25 -7.96 1.87
CA ASP A 200 7.19 -6.97 1.39
C ASP A 200 6.82 -6.51 -0.04
N ALA A 201 6.35 -5.27 -0.13
CA ALA A 201 5.91 -4.68 -1.39
C ALA A 201 7.05 -4.52 -2.41
N GLU A 202 8.26 -4.14 -1.99
CA GLU A 202 9.40 -3.97 -2.88
C GLU A 202 9.87 -5.33 -3.41
N TYR A 203 9.90 -6.34 -2.55
CA TYR A 203 10.16 -7.71 -2.96
C TYR A 203 9.13 -8.19 -3.99
N TYR A 204 7.85 -7.89 -3.82
CA TYR A 204 6.82 -8.22 -4.80
C TYR A 204 7.02 -7.49 -6.13
N VAL A 205 7.31 -6.20 -6.12
CA VAL A 205 7.62 -5.44 -7.33
C VAL A 205 8.75 -6.12 -8.11
N ASP A 206 9.83 -6.47 -7.44
CA ASP A 206 11.03 -7.04 -8.05
C ASP A 206 10.77 -8.44 -8.63
N LYS A 207 10.08 -9.26 -7.84
CA LYS A 207 9.79 -10.64 -8.22
C LYS A 207 8.79 -10.72 -9.36
N ILE A 208 7.73 -9.92 -9.32
CA ILE A 208 6.75 -9.85 -10.40
C ILE A 208 7.40 -9.26 -11.66
N ALA A 209 8.27 -8.25 -11.54
CA ALA A 209 9.00 -7.72 -12.69
C ALA A 209 9.91 -8.79 -13.32
N GLN A 210 10.55 -9.65 -12.51
CA GLN A 210 11.34 -10.77 -13.01
C GLN A 210 10.47 -11.83 -13.70
N MET A 211 9.29 -12.15 -13.14
CA MET A 211 8.31 -13.03 -13.76
C MET A 211 7.88 -12.48 -15.12
N ILE A 212 7.53 -11.20 -15.19
CA ILE A 212 7.11 -10.54 -16.43
C ILE A 212 8.19 -10.65 -17.51
N ARG A 213 9.45 -10.32 -17.19
CA ARG A 213 10.56 -10.38 -18.16
C ARG A 213 10.83 -11.79 -18.66
N THR A 214 10.70 -12.80 -17.80
CA THR A 214 11.09 -14.19 -18.12
C THR A 214 9.96 -14.95 -18.79
N ALA A 215 8.73 -14.74 -18.31
CA ALA A 215 7.57 -15.52 -18.70
C ALA A 215 6.78 -14.91 -19.85
N GLU A 216 6.91 -13.59 -20.08
CA GLU A 216 6.16 -12.85 -21.11
C GLU A 216 4.65 -13.17 -21.08
N PRO A 217 3.96 -12.85 -19.97
CA PRO A 217 2.55 -13.18 -19.82
C PRO A 217 1.69 -12.45 -20.85
N LYS A 218 0.58 -13.08 -21.24
CA LYS A 218 -0.39 -12.53 -22.21
C LYS A 218 -1.23 -11.41 -21.62
N SER A 219 -1.56 -11.52 -20.34
CA SER A 219 -2.33 -10.55 -19.58
C SER A 219 -2.07 -10.71 -18.09
N ILE A 220 -2.32 -9.64 -17.34
CA ILE A 220 -2.31 -9.65 -15.88
C ILE A 220 -3.66 -9.15 -15.40
N LYS A 221 -4.26 -9.89 -14.47
CA LYS A 221 -5.46 -9.47 -13.75
C LYS A 221 -5.15 -9.34 -12.27
N VAL A 222 -5.52 -8.24 -11.64
CA VAL A 222 -5.37 -8.02 -10.21
C VAL A 222 -6.74 -8.04 -9.56
N ILE A 223 -6.92 -8.95 -8.59
CA ILE A 223 -8.15 -9.03 -7.80
C ILE A 223 -7.83 -8.65 -6.37
N HIS A 224 -8.45 -7.57 -5.91
CA HIS A 224 -8.17 -6.99 -4.61
C HIS A 224 -9.45 -6.62 -3.89
N MET A 225 -9.38 -6.48 -2.57
CA MET A 225 -10.53 -6.06 -1.77
C MET A 225 -10.77 -4.54 -1.90
N GLU A 226 -12.00 -4.10 -1.62
CA GLU A 226 -12.39 -2.68 -1.56
C GLU A 226 -11.73 -1.90 -0.41
N VAL A 227 -11.07 -2.59 0.52
CA VAL A 227 -10.44 -1.96 1.68
C VAL A 227 -9.13 -1.26 1.28
N PRO A 228 -8.80 -0.10 1.89
CA PRO A 228 -7.60 0.69 1.56
C PRO A 228 -6.31 -0.12 1.52
N CYS A 229 -6.12 -1.07 2.44
CA CYS A 229 -4.90 -1.87 2.48
C CYS A 229 -4.66 -2.72 1.22
N CYS A 230 -5.70 -3.10 0.48
CA CYS A 230 -5.59 -3.96 -0.69
C CYS A 230 -5.28 -3.21 -2.00
N PHE A 231 -5.48 -1.89 -2.05
CA PHE A 231 -5.12 -1.08 -3.23
C PHE A 231 -3.62 -1.10 -3.53
N GLY A 232 -2.78 -1.35 -2.51
CA GLY A 232 -1.35 -1.50 -2.68
C GLY A 232 -0.96 -2.60 -3.67
N MET A 233 -1.79 -3.64 -3.84
CA MET A 233 -1.52 -4.71 -4.81
C MET A 233 -1.55 -4.20 -6.25
N VAL A 234 -2.46 -3.28 -6.58
CA VAL A 234 -2.53 -2.67 -7.92
C VAL A 234 -1.24 -1.89 -8.21
N ASN A 235 -0.82 -1.06 -7.25
CA ASN A 235 0.40 -0.26 -7.37
C ASN A 235 1.66 -1.13 -7.51
N ILE A 236 1.76 -2.20 -6.73
CA ILE A 236 2.87 -3.18 -6.82
C ILE A 236 2.97 -3.74 -8.25
N VAL A 237 1.84 -4.13 -8.84
CA VAL A 237 1.81 -4.72 -10.18
C VAL A 237 2.14 -3.69 -11.26
N GLU A 238 1.61 -2.47 -11.16
CA GLU A 238 1.93 -1.38 -12.08
C GLU A 238 3.41 -1.02 -12.05
N GLN A 239 4.00 -0.90 -10.85
CA GLN A 239 5.43 -0.67 -10.69
C GLN A 239 6.26 -1.84 -11.23
N ALA A 240 5.82 -3.08 -11.02
CA ALA A 240 6.49 -4.25 -11.55
C ALA A 240 6.48 -4.27 -13.09
N MET A 241 5.37 -3.89 -13.73
CA MET A 241 5.26 -3.75 -15.18
C MET A 241 6.17 -2.64 -15.71
N GLN A 242 6.17 -1.47 -15.07
CA GLN A 242 7.08 -0.36 -15.40
C GLN A 242 8.54 -0.80 -15.28
N LYS A 243 8.92 -1.44 -14.17
CA LYS A 243 10.27 -1.97 -13.93
C LYS A 243 10.66 -3.09 -14.89
N ALA A 244 9.69 -3.84 -15.40
CA ALA A 244 9.93 -4.84 -16.43
C ALA A 244 10.07 -4.23 -17.84
N GLY A 245 9.62 -3.00 -18.06
CA GLY A 245 9.64 -2.34 -19.37
C GLY A 245 8.75 -3.03 -20.39
N LYS A 246 7.65 -3.66 -19.95
CA LYS A 246 6.72 -4.42 -20.79
C LYS A 246 5.31 -3.85 -20.66
N ASP A 247 4.69 -3.58 -21.80
CA ASP A 247 3.27 -3.20 -21.88
C ASP A 247 2.43 -4.46 -22.03
N ILE A 248 1.65 -4.78 -20.99
CA ILE A 248 0.83 -6.00 -20.89
C ILE A 248 -0.58 -5.56 -20.50
N PRO A 249 -1.64 -6.12 -21.11
CA PRO A 249 -3.00 -5.81 -20.70
C PRO A 249 -3.21 -6.07 -19.19
N LEU A 250 -3.58 -5.01 -18.46
CA LEU A 250 -3.84 -5.04 -17.02
C LEU A 250 -5.33 -4.83 -16.76
N GLU A 251 -5.97 -5.81 -16.13
CA GLU A 251 -7.36 -5.72 -15.66
C GLU A 251 -7.39 -5.66 -14.14
N LYS A 252 -8.22 -4.78 -13.56
CA LYS A 252 -8.37 -4.59 -12.11
C LYS A 252 -9.78 -4.96 -11.71
N VAL A 253 -9.92 -5.83 -10.71
CA VAL A 253 -11.21 -6.27 -10.19
C VAL A 253 -11.24 -6.01 -8.69
N MET A 254 -12.19 -5.18 -8.26
CA MET A 254 -12.40 -4.87 -6.85
C MET A 254 -13.53 -5.72 -6.28
N VAL A 255 -13.27 -6.39 -5.16
CA VAL A 255 -14.23 -7.23 -4.44
C VAL A 255 -14.61 -6.55 -3.13
N GLY A 256 -15.91 -6.41 -2.88
CA GLY A 256 -16.45 -5.87 -1.64
C GLY A 256 -16.20 -6.81 -0.46
N ILE A 257 -16.26 -6.29 0.77
CA ILE A 257 -16.13 -7.10 2.00
C ILE A 257 -17.27 -8.12 2.18
N LYS A 258 -18.33 -8.02 1.37
CA LYS A 258 -19.44 -8.97 1.29
C LYS A 258 -19.43 -9.84 0.02
N GLY A 259 -18.36 -9.79 -0.77
CA GLY A 259 -18.15 -10.70 -1.90
C GLY A 259 -18.76 -10.25 -3.23
N GLU A 260 -19.33 -9.06 -3.32
CA GLU A 260 -19.79 -8.47 -4.59
C GLU A 260 -18.61 -7.89 -5.39
N ILE A 261 -18.68 -7.96 -6.72
CA ILE A 261 -17.73 -7.23 -7.58
C ILE A 261 -18.18 -5.76 -7.66
N LYS A 262 -17.30 -4.84 -7.32
CA LYS A 262 -17.53 -3.40 -7.48
C LYS A 262 -17.06 -2.96 -8.87
N GLN A 263 -17.90 -2.21 -9.59
CA GLN A 263 -17.50 -1.58 -10.85
C GLN A 263 -16.59 -0.39 -10.55
N GLN A 264 -15.46 -0.27 -11.28
CA GLN A 264 -14.64 0.93 -11.27
C GLN A 264 -15.44 2.05 -11.96
N GLN A 265 -15.63 3.18 -11.27
CA GLN A 265 -15.96 4.43 -11.95
C GLN A 265 -14.65 4.95 -12.55
N ASP A 266 -14.65 5.15 -13.87
CA ASP A 266 -13.54 5.73 -14.64
C ASP A 266 -13.18 7.15 -14.17
#